data_AF-A0A0G0Q7D8-F1
#
_entry.id   AF-A0A0G0Q7D8-F1
#
_cell.length_a   1.000
_cell.length_b   1.000
_cell.length_c   1.000
_cell.angle_alpha   90.00
_cell.angle_beta   90.00
_cell.angle_gamma   90.00
#
_symmetry.space_group_name_H-M   'P 1'
#
loop_
_entity.id
_entity.type
_entity.pdbx_description
1 polymer ?
#
loop_
_entity_poly.entity_id
_entity_poly.type
_entity_poly.pdbx_seq_one_letter_code
_entity_poly.pdbx_strand_id
1 'polypeptide(L)'
;MLLAHGPLAVILVERINRKLSQGIVPFIFMLTLICGILPDFDFFILAAQSKPAYLHHNLITHTPIFWITVTILVYIGLKLVEKYSRGEIKSALKNGGTYAIALSVFIGTMSHILSDTLTGHIMLLYPLTKLGYTLGADLFPINPIVTYFIHPAMIIESSIVAWFLFLLAKKVIHIEHPVYNLLTKLSTVVIFLFALSSLYLYANTYLAVLPKHPDHMINYDIDNDSVEDYQDFDIDNDGIDNIKDAEGLKVAKAAREIAQSGKLADFKGAYIKDLAGYITPYGLLSTSYYLAGYTLEPVIKRENKEDSNLRFDLKTFYTLLSKRDSVLKFTRQNTDPYVGKPLFVINDGKILSAGIIVSNDEIAIVLPADKRLKVHTFNEIEKAFGEITLEVGL
;
A
#
# COMPACT_ATOMS: atom_id res chain seq x y z
N MET A 1 2.08 -8.25 -4.86
CA MET A 1 3.41 -8.32 -4.19
C MET A 1 4.40 -7.53 -5.06
N LEU A 2 5.66 -7.31 -4.69
CA LEU A 2 6.61 -6.55 -5.52
C LEU A 2 7.96 -7.24 -5.64
N LEU A 3 8.62 -7.53 -4.52
CA LEU A 3 10.02 -8.00 -4.54
C LEU A 3 10.14 -9.51 -4.69
N ALA A 4 9.09 -10.24 -4.31
CA ALA A 4 9.19 -11.68 -4.10
C ALA A 4 8.77 -12.54 -5.31
N HIS A 5 8.20 -11.95 -6.36
CA HIS A 5 7.68 -12.74 -7.49
C HIS A 5 8.77 -13.55 -8.22
N GLY A 6 9.84 -12.89 -8.66
CA GLY A 6 11.01 -13.57 -9.24
C GLY A 6 11.64 -14.60 -8.28
N PRO A 7 11.99 -14.21 -7.05
CA PRO A 7 12.48 -15.13 -6.02
C PRO A 7 11.61 -16.38 -5.81
N LEU A 8 10.30 -16.21 -5.70
CA LEU A 8 9.33 -17.29 -5.51
C LEU A 8 9.34 -18.25 -6.71
N ALA A 9 9.29 -17.70 -7.92
CA ALA A 9 9.34 -18.48 -9.16
C ALA A 9 10.55 -19.41 -9.17
N VAL A 10 11.72 -18.89 -8.82
CA VAL A 10 12.95 -19.68 -8.77
C VAL A 10 12.90 -20.76 -7.68
N ILE A 11 12.45 -20.43 -6.47
CA ILE A 11 12.29 -21.40 -5.38
C ILE A 11 11.43 -22.60 -5.83
N LEU A 12 10.33 -22.32 -6.57
CA LEU A 12 9.41 -23.35 -7.05
C LEU A 12 10.00 -24.21 -8.16
N VAL A 13 10.71 -23.62 -9.13
CA VAL A 13 11.37 -24.36 -10.23
C VAL A 13 12.57 -25.16 -9.75
N GLU A 14 13.16 -24.82 -8.61
CA GLU A 14 14.40 -25.45 -8.14
C GLU A 14 14.32 -26.97 -7.93
N ARG A 15 13.12 -27.51 -7.68
CA ARG A 15 12.92 -28.97 -7.59
C ARG A 15 13.04 -29.66 -8.96
N ILE A 16 12.76 -28.96 -10.05
CA ILE A 16 12.83 -29.45 -11.42
C ILE A 16 14.26 -29.37 -11.95
N ASN A 17 15.00 -28.30 -11.62
CA ASN A 17 16.39 -28.08 -12.04
C ASN A 17 17.34 -29.23 -11.72
N ARG A 18 17.07 -30.01 -10.67
CA ARG A 18 17.89 -31.16 -10.25
C ARG A 18 17.99 -32.27 -11.30
N LYS A 19 17.09 -32.31 -12.29
CA LYS A 19 17.02 -33.35 -13.33
C LYS A 19 17.62 -32.90 -14.67
N LEU A 20 18.12 -31.67 -14.77
CA LEU A 20 18.63 -31.09 -16.02
C LEU A 20 20.15 -31.21 -16.13
N SER A 21 20.66 -31.18 -17.36
CA SER A 21 22.10 -31.10 -17.63
C SER A 21 22.69 -29.81 -17.06
N GLN A 22 23.85 -29.87 -16.40
CA GLN A 22 24.43 -28.73 -15.66
C GLN A 22 24.59 -27.44 -16.49
N GLY A 23 24.82 -27.53 -17.80
CA GLY A 23 25.00 -26.37 -18.68
C GLY A 23 23.74 -25.51 -18.89
N ILE A 24 22.53 -26.05 -18.76
CA ILE A 24 21.29 -25.29 -18.99
C ILE A 24 20.72 -24.67 -17.70
N VAL A 25 21.18 -25.13 -16.53
CA VAL A 25 20.64 -24.76 -15.22
C VAL A 25 20.71 -23.24 -14.97
N PRO A 26 21.82 -22.52 -15.24
CA PRO A 26 21.88 -21.07 -15.04
C PRO A 26 20.90 -20.31 -15.94
N PHE A 27 20.72 -20.76 -17.19
CA PHE A 27 19.77 -20.16 -18.12
C PHE A 27 18.33 -20.34 -17.63
N ILE A 28 17.97 -21.55 -17.21
CA ILE A 28 16.64 -21.86 -16.66
C ILE A 28 16.36 -21.05 -15.40
N PHE A 29 17.35 -20.89 -14.53
CA PHE A 29 17.26 -20.07 -13.34
C PHE A 29 16.95 -18.61 -13.67
N MET A 30 17.74 -17.98 -14.56
CA MET A 30 17.53 -16.60 -14.99
C MET A 30 16.21 -16.40 -15.73
N LEU A 31 15.87 -17.32 -16.63
CA LEU A 31 14.60 -17.30 -17.34
C LEU A 31 13.42 -17.33 -16.36
N THR A 32 13.47 -18.22 -15.37
CA THR A 32 12.42 -18.34 -14.35
C THR A 32 12.28 -17.06 -13.54
N LEU A 33 13.40 -16.44 -13.15
CA LEU A 33 13.41 -15.17 -12.42
C LEU A 33 12.72 -14.07 -13.25
N ILE A 34 13.07 -13.94 -14.53
CA ILE A 34 12.49 -12.96 -15.45
C ILE A 34 11.00 -13.24 -15.66
N CYS A 35 10.62 -14.48 -15.92
CA CYS A 35 9.22 -14.88 -16.09
C CYS A 35 8.39 -14.66 -14.83
N GLY A 36 9.00 -14.71 -13.64
CA GLY A 36 8.34 -14.38 -12.38
C GLY A 36 7.95 -12.90 -12.25
N ILE A 37 8.65 -11.97 -12.91
CA ILE A 37 8.31 -10.53 -12.89
C ILE A 37 7.65 -10.05 -14.18
N LEU A 38 7.52 -10.93 -15.17
CA LEU A 38 7.05 -10.56 -16.50
C LEU A 38 5.59 -10.06 -16.53
N PRO A 39 4.66 -10.56 -15.70
CA PRO A 39 3.30 -10.01 -15.67
C PRO A 39 3.26 -8.50 -15.35
N ASP A 40 4.11 -8.03 -14.42
CA ASP A 40 4.25 -6.61 -14.05
C ASP A 40 4.82 -5.71 -15.16
N PHE A 41 5.28 -6.27 -16.29
CA PHE A 41 5.76 -5.43 -17.39
C PHE A 41 4.62 -4.64 -18.03
N ASP A 42 3.38 -4.97 -17.70
CA ASP A 42 2.21 -4.19 -18.04
C ASP A 42 2.18 -2.79 -17.39
N PHE A 43 2.94 -2.53 -16.32
CA PHE A 43 3.19 -1.17 -15.83
C PHE A 43 3.81 -0.27 -16.90
N PHE A 44 4.71 -0.81 -17.75
CA PHE A 44 5.25 -0.04 -18.87
C PHE A 44 4.19 0.26 -19.93
N ILE A 45 3.24 -0.65 -20.13
CA ILE A 45 2.12 -0.47 -21.06
C ILE A 45 1.17 0.60 -20.51
N LEU A 46 0.82 0.54 -19.22
CA LEU A 46 0.00 1.54 -18.55
C LEU A 46 0.65 2.92 -18.62
N ALA A 47 1.94 3.01 -18.27
CA ALA A 47 2.70 4.25 -18.35
C ALA A 47 2.73 4.81 -19.78
N ALA A 48 2.96 3.97 -20.78
CA ALA A 48 2.96 4.37 -22.20
C ALA A 48 1.57 4.83 -22.69
N GLN A 49 0.49 4.35 -22.06
CA GLN A 49 -0.88 4.76 -22.34
C GLN A 49 -1.36 5.90 -21.43
N SER A 50 -0.50 6.45 -20.57
CA SER A 50 -0.88 7.41 -19.53
C SER A 50 -2.06 6.94 -18.67
N LYS A 51 -2.14 5.62 -18.43
CA LYS A 51 -3.15 5.02 -17.57
C LYS A 51 -2.62 4.84 -16.16
N PRO A 52 -3.49 4.92 -15.14
CA PRO A 52 -3.09 4.74 -13.75
C PRO A 52 -2.50 3.36 -13.47
N ALA A 53 -1.53 3.32 -12.57
CA ALA A 53 -0.84 2.10 -12.17
C ALA A 53 -1.75 1.13 -11.41
N TYR A 54 -2.77 1.62 -10.69
CA TYR A 54 -3.71 0.77 -9.94
C TYR A 54 -4.52 -0.19 -10.83
N LEU A 55 -4.56 0.04 -12.14
CA LEU A 55 -5.26 -0.80 -13.11
C LEU A 55 -4.49 -2.07 -13.51
N HIS A 56 -3.25 -2.29 -13.09
CA HIS A 56 -2.42 -3.42 -13.56
C HIS A 56 -3.07 -4.80 -13.31
N HIS A 57 -3.69 -5.01 -12.14
CA HIS A 57 -4.43 -6.25 -11.85
C HIS A 57 -5.68 -6.46 -12.73
N ASN A 58 -6.17 -5.40 -13.39
CA ASN A 58 -7.29 -5.46 -14.33
C ASN A 58 -6.86 -5.81 -15.76
N LEU A 59 -5.55 -5.95 -16.01
CA LEU A 59 -5.03 -6.29 -17.33
C LEU A 59 -5.03 -7.80 -17.58
N ILE A 60 -5.08 -8.17 -18.86
CA ILE A 60 -5.09 -9.59 -19.28
C ILE A 60 -3.81 -10.34 -18.87
N THR A 61 -2.71 -9.61 -18.71
CA THR A 61 -1.43 -10.08 -18.16
C THR A 61 -1.54 -10.62 -16.73
N HIS A 62 -2.56 -10.22 -15.98
CA HIS A 62 -2.86 -10.74 -14.64
C HIS A 62 -3.97 -11.81 -14.66
N THR A 63 -4.10 -12.56 -15.76
CA THR A 63 -5.05 -13.66 -15.89
C THR A 63 -4.34 -15.01 -16.15
N PRO A 64 -4.74 -16.11 -15.47
CA PRO A 64 -4.15 -17.43 -15.71
C PRO A 64 -4.23 -17.89 -17.17
N ILE A 65 -5.36 -17.63 -17.83
CA ILE A 65 -5.61 -18.09 -19.20
C ILE A 65 -4.61 -17.49 -20.21
N PHE A 66 -4.21 -16.24 -20.01
CA PHE A 66 -3.22 -15.57 -20.83
C PHE A 66 -1.88 -16.31 -20.77
N TRP A 67 -1.37 -16.56 -19.57
CA TRP A 67 -0.06 -17.20 -19.38
C TRP A 67 -0.04 -18.70 -19.69
N ILE A 68 -1.15 -19.40 -19.48
CA ILE A 68 -1.34 -20.77 -19.99
C ILE A 68 -1.21 -20.77 -21.52
N THR A 69 -1.89 -19.85 -22.20
CA THR A 69 -1.83 -19.73 -23.66
C THR A 69 -0.42 -19.39 -24.13
N VAL A 70 0.25 -18.41 -23.52
CA VAL A 70 1.63 -18.04 -23.84
C VAL A 70 2.58 -19.22 -23.65
N THR A 71 2.44 -19.98 -22.56
CA THR A 71 3.25 -21.16 -22.29
C THR A 71 3.06 -22.23 -23.37
N ILE A 72 1.82 -22.49 -23.79
CA ILE A 72 1.53 -23.44 -24.86
C ILE A 72 2.19 -22.99 -26.17
N LEU A 73 2.07 -21.70 -26.51
CA LEU A 73 2.69 -21.13 -27.70
C LEU A 73 4.23 -21.22 -27.65
N VAL A 74 4.84 -20.92 -26.50
CA VAL A 74 6.28 -21.09 -26.27
C VAL A 74 6.68 -22.55 -26.46
N TYR A 75 5.95 -23.50 -25.88
CA TYR A 75 6.24 -24.93 -26.02
C TYR A 75 6.17 -25.38 -27.49
N ILE A 76 5.12 -24.99 -28.22
CA ILE A 76 4.97 -25.32 -29.64
C ILE A 76 6.10 -24.69 -30.46
N GLY A 77 6.40 -23.42 -30.22
CA GLY A 77 7.49 -22.70 -30.89
C GLY A 77 8.84 -23.38 -30.66
N LEU A 78 9.16 -23.74 -29.40
CA LEU A 78 10.37 -24.48 -29.06
C LEU A 78 10.42 -25.86 -29.71
N LYS A 79 9.29 -26.57 -29.84
CA LYS A 79 9.23 -27.84 -30.57
C LYS A 79 9.51 -27.68 -32.06
N LEU A 80 9.05 -26.59 -32.68
CA LEU A 80 9.41 -26.27 -34.06
C LEU A 80 10.91 -25.96 -34.18
N VAL A 81 11.46 -25.13 -33.28
CA VAL A 81 12.90 -24.85 -33.24
C VAL A 81 13.71 -26.13 -33.02
N GLU A 82 13.30 -27.01 -32.12
CA GLU A 82 13.93 -28.32 -31.87
C GLU A 82 13.95 -29.20 -33.14
N LYS A 83 12.88 -29.17 -33.94
CA LYS A 83 12.78 -29.92 -35.19
C LYS A 83 13.75 -29.41 -36.26
N TYR A 84 13.87 -28.09 -36.42
CA TYR A 84 14.63 -27.47 -37.52
C TYR A 84 16.07 -27.08 -37.15
N SER A 85 16.39 -26.96 -35.85
CA SER A 85 17.75 -26.64 -35.39
C SER A 85 18.73 -27.80 -35.60
N ARG A 86 20.02 -27.48 -35.59
CA ARG A 86 21.15 -28.42 -35.70
C ARG A 86 22.19 -28.12 -34.62
N GLY A 87 23.10 -29.07 -34.39
CA GLY A 87 24.21 -28.90 -33.44
C GLY A 87 23.75 -28.72 -31.99
N GLU A 88 24.37 -27.77 -31.30
CA GLU A 88 24.22 -27.55 -29.85
C GLU A 88 22.80 -27.17 -29.44
N ILE A 89 22.11 -26.33 -30.24
CA ILE A 89 20.73 -25.89 -29.95
C ILE A 89 19.78 -27.10 -29.89
N LYS A 90 19.89 -28.01 -30.87
CA LYS A 90 19.08 -29.22 -30.88
C LYS A 90 19.37 -30.10 -29.67
N SER A 91 20.65 -30.25 -29.32
CA SER A 91 21.08 -31.03 -28.16
C SER A 91 20.50 -30.47 -26.84
N ALA A 92 20.57 -29.14 -26.66
CA ALA A 92 20.02 -28.47 -25.50
C ALA A 92 18.50 -28.66 -25.36
N LEU A 93 17.76 -28.60 -26.48
CA LEU A 93 16.30 -28.73 -26.49
C LEU A 93 15.79 -30.18 -26.31
N LYS A 94 16.44 -31.16 -26.96
CA LYS A 94 15.96 -32.56 -27.03
C LYS A 94 16.03 -33.31 -25.69
N ASN A 95 17.02 -32.97 -24.84
CA ASN A 95 17.24 -33.62 -23.54
C ASN A 95 16.38 -33.01 -22.42
N GLY A 96 15.09 -32.78 -22.69
CA GLY A 96 14.16 -32.17 -21.75
C GLY A 96 14.27 -30.64 -21.62
N GLY A 97 15.19 -29.98 -22.34
CA GLY A 97 15.33 -28.53 -22.32
C GLY A 97 14.09 -27.80 -22.82
N THR A 98 13.45 -28.28 -23.90
CA THR A 98 12.16 -27.72 -24.37
C THR A 98 11.11 -27.69 -23.27
N TYR A 99 10.98 -28.80 -22.54
CA TYR A 99 10.03 -28.90 -21.43
C TYR A 99 10.44 -28.01 -20.25
N ALA A 100 11.73 -27.98 -19.91
CA ALA A 100 12.25 -27.13 -18.83
C ALA A 100 11.98 -25.65 -19.07
N ILE A 101 12.26 -25.16 -20.29
CA ILE A 101 12.03 -23.75 -20.66
C ILE A 101 10.54 -23.42 -20.58
N ALA A 102 9.68 -24.23 -21.19
CA ALA A 102 8.23 -23.98 -21.14
C ALA A 102 7.69 -24.02 -19.71
N LEU A 103 8.16 -24.97 -18.90
CA LEU A 103 7.75 -25.09 -17.51
C LEU A 103 8.27 -23.94 -16.64
N SER A 104 9.45 -23.38 -16.94
CA SER A 104 9.95 -22.17 -16.30
C SER A 104 9.10 -20.94 -16.60
N VAL A 105 8.64 -20.79 -17.85
CA VAL A 105 7.68 -19.73 -18.21
C VAL A 105 6.39 -19.93 -17.42
N PHE A 106 5.85 -21.15 -17.42
CA PHE A 106 4.61 -21.47 -16.72
C PHE A 106 4.71 -21.23 -15.22
N ILE A 107 5.68 -21.84 -14.54
CA ILE A 107 5.84 -21.70 -13.09
C ILE A 107 6.17 -20.26 -12.74
N GLY A 108 7.04 -19.59 -13.50
CA GLY A 108 7.37 -18.19 -13.25
C GLY A 108 6.13 -17.31 -13.22
N THR A 109 5.40 -17.29 -14.33
CA THR A 109 4.23 -16.42 -14.50
C THR A 109 3.05 -16.85 -13.63
N MET A 110 2.77 -18.15 -13.50
CA MET A 110 1.69 -18.62 -12.62
C MET A 110 2.01 -18.40 -11.14
N SER A 111 3.26 -18.54 -10.72
CA SER A 111 3.63 -18.26 -9.33
C SER A 111 3.40 -16.80 -8.97
N HIS A 112 3.66 -15.88 -9.91
CA HIS A 112 3.37 -14.47 -9.77
C HIS A 112 1.87 -14.26 -9.53
N ILE A 113 1.03 -14.65 -10.50
CA ILE A 113 -0.44 -14.48 -10.44
C ILE A 113 -1.03 -15.07 -9.16
N LEU A 114 -0.59 -16.28 -8.79
CA LEU A 114 -1.07 -16.94 -7.58
C LEU A 114 -0.57 -16.24 -6.32
N SER A 115 0.66 -15.72 -6.30
CA SER A 115 1.17 -14.97 -5.16
C SER A 115 0.45 -13.64 -4.97
N ASP A 116 0.01 -12.98 -6.03
CA ASP A 116 -0.77 -11.75 -5.87
C ASP A 116 -2.11 -11.97 -5.21
N THR A 117 -2.71 -13.16 -5.34
CA THR A 117 -3.92 -13.48 -4.58
C THR A 117 -3.71 -13.39 -3.07
N LEU A 118 -2.48 -13.48 -2.55
CA LEU A 118 -2.20 -13.36 -1.12
C LEU A 118 -2.44 -11.93 -0.61
N THR A 119 -2.24 -10.92 -1.45
CA THR A 119 -2.17 -9.51 -1.02
C THR A 119 -2.98 -8.56 -1.91
N GLY A 120 -3.56 -9.06 -3.00
CA GLY A 120 -4.36 -8.30 -3.95
C GLY A 120 -5.51 -9.13 -4.51
N HIS A 121 -6.32 -8.47 -5.33
CA HIS A 121 -7.47 -9.05 -6.02
C HIS A 121 -7.08 -9.32 -7.47
N ILE A 122 -7.23 -10.58 -7.91
CA ILE A 122 -6.81 -11.04 -9.23
C ILE A 122 -7.97 -11.73 -9.94
N MET A 123 -8.11 -11.49 -11.25
CA MET A 123 -9.15 -12.11 -12.08
C MET A 123 -8.81 -13.57 -12.46
N LEU A 124 -8.79 -14.46 -11.45
CA LEU A 124 -8.39 -15.86 -11.63
C LEU A 124 -9.25 -16.63 -12.65
N LEU A 125 -10.54 -16.32 -12.72
CA LEU A 125 -11.51 -17.02 -13.56
C LEU A 125 -11.84 -16.28 -14.86
N TYR A 126 -11.04 -15.29 -15.26
CA TYR A 126 -11.19 -14.63 -16.55
C TYR A 126 -11.02 -15.65 -17.70
N PRO A 127 -11.84 -15.62 -18.77
CA PRO A 127 -12.86 -14.61 -19.11
C PRO A 127 -14.28 -14.93 -18.61
N LEU A 128 -14.49 -15.99 -17.81
CA LEU A 128 -15.83 -16.35 -17.33
C LEU A 128 -16.41 -15.29 -16.39
N THR A 129 -15.55 -14.63 -15.62
CA THR A 129 -15.90 -13.52 -14.74
C THR A 129 -14.74 -12.54 -14.57
N LYS A 130 -15.05 -11.28 -14.26
CA LYS A 130 -14.10 -10.23 -13.90
C LYS A 130 -13.95 -10.05 -12.38
N LEU A 131 -14.61 -10.88 -11.58
CA LEU A 131 -14.52 -10.80 -10.11
C LEU A 131 -13.06 -10.92 -9.65
N GLY A 132 -12.67 -10.04 -8.74
CA GLY A 132 -11.38 -10.06 -8.08
C GLY A 132 -11.31 -11.11 -6.98
N TYR A 133 -10.44 -12.11 -7.12
CA TYR A 133 -10.23 -13.14 -6.11
C TYR A 133 -9.01 -12.83 -5.26
N THR A 134 -9.15 -13.02 -3.94
CA THR A 134 -8.06 -12.87 -2.99
C THR A 134 -8.12 -13.97 -1.91
N LEU A 135 -6.96 -14.32 -1.38
CA LEU A 135 -6.79 -15.18 -0.20
C LEU A 135 -6.54 -14.38 1.07
N GLY A 136 -6.04 -13.14 0.96
CA GLY A 136 -5.56 -12.38 2.12
C GLY A 136 -5.75 -10.87 2.06
N ALA A 137 -6.00 -10.27 0.90
CA ALA A 137 -6.17 -8.81 0.80
C ALA A 137 -7.31 -8.31 1.69
N ASP A 138 -8.38 -9.08 1.80
CA ASP A 138 -9.56 -8.72 2.61
C ASP A 138 -9.34 -8.92 4.11
N LEU A 139 -8.36 -9.75 4.49
CA LEU A 139 -7.97 -9.94 5.89
C LEU A 139 -7.05 -8.80 6.37
N PHE A 140 -6.39 -8.12 5.42
CA PHE A 140 -5.39 -7.12 5.70
C PHE A 140 -5.74 -5.77 5.03
N PRO A 141 -6.61 -4.96 5.64
CA PRO A 141 -6.97 -3.66 5.10
C PRO A 141 -5.76 -2.73 4.95
N ILE A 142 -5.73 -2.01 3.84
CA ILE A 142 -4.65 -1.10 3.48
C ILE A 142 -5.05 0.31 3.88
N ASN A 143 -4.19 1.00 4.63
CA ASN A 143 -4.31 2.44 4.83
C ASN A 143 -3.31 3.17 3.92
N PRO A 144 -3.73 4.18 3.14
CA PRO A 144 -2.85 4.97 2.30
C PRO A 144 -1.65 5.60 3.04
N ILE A 145 -1.82 5.86 4.35
CA ILE A 145 -0.81 6.46 5.23
C ILE A 145 0.11 5.40 5.84
N VAL A 146 -0.37 4.16 6.03
CA VAL A 146 0.43 3.10 6.62
C VAL A 146 1.44 2.59 5.60
N THR A 147 2.72 2.61 5.97
CA THR A 147 3.78 2.20 5.07
C THR A 147 3.69 0.71 4.75
N TYR A 148 3.93 0.39 3.48
CA TYR A 148 4.10 -0.98 2.99
C TYR A 148 5.02 -1.84 3.89
N PHE A 149 5.99 -1.21 4.54
CA PHE A 149 6.95 -1.86 5.43
C PHE A 149 6.34 -2.56 6.66
N ILE A 150 5.22 -2.08 7.20
CA ILE A 150 4.57 -2.74 8.35
C ILE A 150 3.44 -3.67 7.94
N HIS A 151 3.12 -3.73 6.64
CA HIS A 151 2.05 -4.57 6.12
C HIS A 151 2.46 -6.06 6.15
N PRO A 152 1.53 -6.99 6.48
CA PRO A 152 1.80 -8.43 6.47
C PRO A 152 2.37 -8.96 5.15
N ALA A 153 1.99 -8.34 4.02
CA ALA A 153 2.57 -8.62 2.69
C ALA A 153 4.11 -8.52 2.70
N MET A 154 4.67 -7.48 3.32
CA MET A 154 6.12 -7.27 3.34
C MET A 154 6.85 -8.35 4.15
N ILE A 155 6.22 -8.89 5.20
CA ILE A 155 6.77 -10.02 5.97
C ILE A 155 6.86 -11.26 5.08
N ILE A 156 5.80 -11.55 4.32
CA ILE A 156 5.74 -12.68 3.38
C ILE A 156 6.83 -12.51 2.31
N GLU A 157 6.92 -11.33 1.71
CA GLU A 157 7.92 -11.04 0.69
C GLU A 157 9.35 -11.17 1.21
N SER A 158 9.63 -10.56 2.35
CA SER A 158 10.96 -10.62 2.99
C SER A 158 11.37 -12.06 3.28
N SER A 159 10.41 -12.91 3.70
CA SER A 159 10.65 -14.32 3.97
C SER A 159 10.99 -15.10 2.69
N ILE A 160 10.27 -14.84 1.60
CA ILE A 160 10.54 -15.46 0.29
C ILE A 160 11.89 -15.00 -0.26
N VAL A 161 12.17 -13.70 -0.25
CA VAL A 161 13.44 -13.13 -0.70
C VAL A 161 14.60 -13.71 0.10
N ALA A 162 14.49 -13.79 1.43
CA ALA A 162 15.51 -14.40 2.27
C ALA A 162 15.73 -15.87 1.92
N TRP A 163 14.66 -16.65 1.73
CA TRP A 163 14.79 -18.05 1.30
C TRP A 163 15.52 -18.17 -0.04
N PHE A 164 15.17 -17.34 -1.01
CA PHE A 164 15.86 -17.28 -2.29
C PHE A 164 17.35 -16.95 -2.14
N LEU A 165 17.70 -15.96 -1.31
CA LEU A 165 19.10 -15.61 -1.04
C LEU A 165 19.87 -16.76 -0.38
N PHE A 166 19.24 -17.53 0.53
CA PHE A 166 19.88 -18.73 1.09
C PHE A 166 20.09 -19.82 0.03
N LEU A 167 19.13 -20.02 -0.87
CA LEU A 167 19.30 -20.94 -1.99
C LEU A 167 20.48 -20.53 -2.88
N LEU A 168 20.58 -19.24 -3.21
CA LEU A 168 21.66 -18.68 -4.02
C LEU A 168 23.03 -18.81 -3.32
N ALA A 169 23.10 -18.44 -2.04
CA ALA A 169 24.31 -18.56 -1.22
C ALA A 169 24.84 -20.00 -1.17
N LYS A 170 23.94 -20.97 -1.01
CA LYS A 170 24.30 -22.40 -0.94
C LYS A 170 24.74 -22.97 -2.28
N LYS A 171 24.04 -22.60 -3.36
CA LYS A 171 24.17 -23.28 -4.67
C LYS A 171 25.07 -22.59 -5.67
N VAL A 172 25.14 -21.26 -5.63
CA VAL A 172 25.86 -20.45 -6.61
C VAL A 172 27.17 -19.94 -6.01
N ILE A 173 27.11 -19.39 -4.80
CA ILE A 173 28.28 -18.77 -4.15
C ILE A 173 29.13 -19.82 -3.38
N HIS A 174 28.54 -20.96 -3.03
CA HIS A 174 29.20 -22.04 -2.27
C HIS A 174 29.78 -21.58 -0.93
N ILE A 175 29.04 -20.75 -0.19
CA ILE A 175 29.46 -20.30 1.16
C ILE A 175 29.72 -21.50 2.06
N GLU A 176 30.83 -21.46 2.80
CA GLU A 176 31.21 -22.51 3.74
C GLU A 176 30.09 -22.80 4.76
N HIS A 177 29.92 -24.08 5.09
CA HIS A 177 28.86 -24.58 5.96
C HIS A 177 28.71 -23.85 7.32
N PRO A 178 29.78 -23.53 8.08
CA PRO A 178 29.63 -22.81 9.35
C PRO A 178 29.11 -21.38 9.16
N VAL A 179 29.62 -20.65 8.16
CA VAL A 179 29.19 -19.27 7.86
C VAL A 179 27.75 -19.24 7.36
N TYR A 180 27.40 -20.14 6.45
CA TYR A 180 26.03 -20.30 5.95
C TYR A 180 25.03 -20.54 7.09
N ASN A 181 25.36 -21.43 8.03
CA ASN A 181 24.49 -21.72 9.17
C ASN A 181 24.33 -20.52 10.12
N LEU A 182 25.41 -19.77 10.37
CA LEU A 182 25.35 -18.56 11.19
C LEU A 182 24.45 -17.50 10.53
N LEU A 183 24.66 -17.21 9.25
CA LEU A 183 23.88 -16.22 8.49
C LEU A 183 22.40 -16.61 8.42
N THR A 184 22.10 -17.89 8.19
CA THR A 184 20.72 -18.39 8.17
C THR A 184 20.04 -18.21 9.52
N LYS A 185 20.71 -18.54 10.62
CA LYS A 185 20.19 -18.34 11.98
C LYS A 185 19.94 -16.87 12.29
N LEU A 186 20.93 -16.01 12.05
CA LEU A 186 20.81 -14.57 12.29
C LEU A 186 19.66 -13.95 11.49
N SER A 187 19.59 -14.26 10.20
CA SER A 187 18.53 -13.74 9.34
C SER A 187 17.15 -14.25 9.75
N THR A 188 17.04 -15.52 10.17
CA THR A 188 15.78 -16.07 10.69
C THR A 188 15.33 -15.31 11.93
N VAL A 189 16.25 -14.99 12.85
CA VAL A 189 15.95 -14.18 14.04
C VAL A 189 15.52 -12.77 13.64
N VAL A 190 16.22 -12.13 12.70
CA VAL A 190 15.87 -10.78 12.23
C VAL A 190 14.49 -10.76 11.58
N ILE A 191 14.18 -11.70 10.69
CA ILE A 191 12.86 -11.80 10.04
C ILE A 191 11.76 -12.07 11.07
N PHE A 192 12.03 -12.93 12.05
CA PHE A 192 11.07 -13.22 13.11
C PHE A 192 10.77 -11.98 13.97
N LEU A 193 11.81 -11.25 14.39
CA LEU A 193 11.65 -10.00 15.16
C LEU A 193 10.93 -8.94 14.33
N PHE A 194 11.29 -8.79 13.05
CA PHE A 194 10.64 -7.90 12.11
C PHE A 194 9.16 -8.26 11.90
N ALA A 195 8.84 -9.55 11.81
CA ALA A 195 7.47 -10.03 11.68
C ALA A 195 6.65 -9.69 12.92
N LEU A 196 7.18 -9.95 14.12
CA LEU A 196 6.51 -9.62 15.38
C LEU A 196 6.29 -8.11 15.53
N SER A 197 7.30 -7.28 15.24
CA SER A 197 7.16 -5.84 15.34
C SER A 197 6.18 -5.28 14.31
N SER A 198 6.23 -5.76 13.07
CA SER A 198 5.31 -5.33 12.00
C SER A 198 3.87 -5.73 12.31
N LEU A 199 3.63 -6.98 12.74
CA LEU A 199 2.28 -7.42 13.15
C LEU A 199 1.77 -6.66 14.37
N TYR A 200 2.63 -6.36 15.34
CA TYR A 200 2.26 -5.54 16.49
C TYR A 200 1.85 -4.13 16.06
N LEU A 201 2.65 -3.46 15.23
CA LEU A 201 2.36 -2.13 14.71
C LEU A 201 1.09 -2.15 13.86
N TYR A 202 0.97 -3.09 12.93
CA TYR A 202 -0.22 -3.27 12.11
C TYR A 202 -1.49 -3.43 12.95
N ALA A 203 -1.47 -4.28 13.99
CA ALA A 203 -2.60 -4.46 14.89
C ALA A 203 -2.94 -3.21 15.72
N ASN A 204 -1.96 -2.35 15.98
CA ASN A 204 -2.09 -1.16 16.82
C ASN A 204 -2.17 0.16 16.04
N THR A 205 -2.11 0.14 14.72
CA THR A 205 -2.32 1.30 13.84
C THR A 205 -3.76 1.34 13.34
N TYR A 206 -4.23 2.54 13.03
CA TYR A 206 -5.54 2.71 12.43
C TYR A 206 -5.46 2.37 10.94
N LEU A 207 -6.32 1.48 10.47
CA LEU A 207 -6.34 1.03 9.09
C LEU A 207 -7.70 1.38 8.47
N ALA A 208 -7.68 2.16 7.39
CA ALA A 208 -8.86 2.43 6.58
C ALA A 208 -9.13 1.23 5.66
N VAL A 209 -10.39 0.99 5.32
CA VAL A 209 -10.76 0.04 4.27
C VAL A 209 -11.15 0.88 3.07
N LEU A 210 -10.45 0.72 1.94
CA LEU A 210 -10.82 1.38 0.70
C LEU A 210 -12.18 0.85 0.22
N PRO A 211 -13.04 1.71 -0.35
CA PRO A 211 -14.28 1.26 -0.96
C PRO A 211 -13.99 0.26 -2.08
N LYS A 212 -14.91 -0.66 -2.30
CA LYS A 212 -14.80 -1.69 -3.35
C LYS A 212 -15.89 -1.49 -4.39
N HIS A 213 -15.55 -1.76 -5.65
CA HIS A 213 -16.52 -1.90 -6.72
C HIS A 213 -17.39 -3.16 -6.53
N PRO A 214 -18.53 -3.25 -7.25
CA PRO A 214 -19.37 -4.45 -7.24
C PRO A 214 -18.67 -5.74 -7.68
N ASP A 215 -17.52 -5.64 -8.35
CA ASP A 215 -16.69 -6.77 -8.77
C ASP A 215 -15.65 -7.20 -7.72
N HIS A 216 -15.71 -6.63 -6.51
CA HIS A 216 -14.79 -6.82 -5.39
C HIS A 216 -13.36 -6.29 -5.60
N MET A 217 -13.09 -5.58 -6.69
CA MET A 217 -11.86 -4.82 -6.85
C MET A 217 -11.89 -3.58 -5.96
N ILE A 218 -10.72 -3.15 -5.50
CA ILE A 218 -10.59 -1.87 -4.79
C ILE A 218 -10.92 -0.74 -5.76
N ASN A 219 -11.80 0.17 -5.33
CA ASN A 219 -12.08 1.39 -6.05
C ASN A 219 -11.08 2.46 -5.58
N TYR A 220 -10.21 2.89 -6.49
CA TYR A 220 -9.21 3.93 -6.25
C TYR A 220 -9.62 5.28 -6.85
N ASP A 221 -10.70 5.33 -7.62
CA ASP A 221 -11.10 6.42 -8.51
C ASP A 221 -12.64 6.36 -8.68
N ILE A 222 -13.36 7.10 -7.83
CA ILE A 222 -14.82 7.01 -7.71
C ILE A 222 -15.53 7.55 -8.95
N ASP A 223 -15.03 8.64 -9.54
CA ASP A 223 -15.65 9.32 -10.68
C ASP A 223 -15.15 8.81 -12.05
N ASN A 224 -14.08 8.01 -12.06
CA ASN A 224 -13.42 7.40 -13.22
C ASN A 224 -12.73 8.43 -14.14
N ASP A 225 -12.22 9.53 -13.59
CA ASP A 225 -11.48 10.54 -14.35
C ASP A 225 -9.99 10.16 -14.58
N SER A 226 -9.55 9.00 -14.07
CA SER A 226 -8.18 8.48 -14.08
C SER A 226 -7.22 9.17 -13.10
N VAL A 227 -7.72 9.90 -12.12
CA VAL A 227 -6.99 10.40 -10.96
C VAL A 227 -7.37 9.55 -9.75
N GLU A 228 -6.39 9.13 -8.96
CA GLU A 228 -6.71 8.40 -7.72
C GLU A 228 -7.37 9.36 -6.72
N ASP A 229 -8.42 8.96 -6.01
CA ASP A 229 -9.19 9.82 -5.08
C ASP A 229 -8.30 10.52 -4.03
N TYR A 230 -7.17 9.90 -3.65
CA TYR A 230 -6.23 10.51 -2.70
C TYR A 230 -5.31 11.58 -3.34
N GLN A 231 -5.27 11.63 -4.67
CA GLN A 231 -4.57 12.63 -5.48
C GLN A 231 -5.51 13.65 -6.11
N ASP A 232 -6.82 13.42 -6.04
CA ASP A 232 -7.84 14.28 -6.61
C ASP A 232 -8.29 15.39 -5.64
N PHE A 233 -8.38 16.62 -6.15
CA PHE A 233 -8.84 17.78 -5.38
C PHE A 233 -10.36 17.93 -5.38
N ASP A 234 -11.07 17.20 -6.24
CA ASP A 234 -12.52 17.29 -6.52
C ASP A 234 -13.03 15.89 -6.94
N ILE A 235 -13.18 15.00 -5.94
CA ILE A 235 -13.36 13.54 -6.11
C ILE A 235 -14.65 13.16 -6.86
N ASP A 236 -15.65 14.04 -6.92
CA ASP A 236 -16.90 13.80 -7.66
C ASP A 236 -17.09 14.72 -8.88
N ASN A 237 -16.09 15.55 -9.18
CA ASN A 237 -15.98 16.40 -10.36
C ASN A 237 -17.17 17.36 -10.51
N ASP A 238 -17.67 17.87 -9.39
CA ASP A 238 -18.77 18.83 -9.35
C ASP A 238 -18.29 20.30 -9.43
N GLY A 239 -16.97 20.51 -9.40
CA GLY A 239 -16.30 21.80 -9.45
C GLY A 239 -16.04 22.43 -8.08
N ILE A 240 -16.37 21.75 -6.98
CA ILE A 240 -16.16 22.17 -5.60
C ILE A 240 -15.00 21.35 -5.01
N ASP A 241 -13.98 22.02 -4.46
CA ASP A 241 -12.89 21.28 -3.85
C ASP A 241 -13.31 20.51 -2.60
N ASN A 242 -12.63 19.38 -2.35
CA ASN A 242 -12.91 18.46 -1.25
C ASN A 242 -13.01 19.13 0.14
N ILE A 243 -12.27 20.21 0.41
CA ILE A 243 -12.33 20.90 1.71
C ILE A 243 -13.67 21.61 1.87
N LYS A 244 -14.14 22.26 0.80
CA LYS A 244 -15.40 23.01 0.79
C LYS A 244 -16.61 22.08 0.70
N ASP A 245 -16.49 20.97 -0.04
CA ASP A 245 -17.58 20.00 -0.19
C ASP A 245 -17.77 19.08 1.02
N ALA A 246 -16.80 19.07 1.94
CA ALA A 246 -16.81 18.18 3.10
C ALA A 246 -18.10 18.25 3.94
N GLU A 247 -18.88 17.16 3.92
CA GLU A 247 -20.03 16.97 4.79
C GLU A 247 -19.60 16.78 6.25
N GLY A 248 -19.84 17.79 7.10
CA GLY A 248 -19.41 17.80 8.49
C GLY A 248 -19.86 16.57 9.30
N LEU A 249 -21.07 16.04 9.07
CA LEU A 249 -21.53 14.84 9.78
C LEU A 249 -20.74 13.57 9.40
N LYS A 250 -20.34 13.41 8.13
CA LYS A 250 -19.49 12.30 7.68
C LYS A 250 -18.09 12.42 8.29
N VAL A 251 -17.51 13.62 8.26
CA VAL A 251 -16.18 13.90 8.85
C VAL A 251 -16.19 13.67 10.37
N ALA A 252 -17.21 14.16 11.09
CA ALA A 252 -17.37 13.94 12.53
C ALA A 252 -17.51 12.45 12.89
N LYS A 253 -18.27 11.70 12.10
CA LYS A 253 -18.42 10.25 12.28
C LYS A 253 -17.08 9.54 12.09
N ALA A 254 -16.36 9.82 11.01
CA ALA A 254 -15.05 9.24 10.74
C ALA A 254 -14.04 9.58 11.85
N ALA A 255 -13.99 10.85 12.27
CA ALA A 255 -13.10 11.30 13.35
C ALA A 255 -13.41 10.61 14.68
N ARG A 256 -14.69 10.43 15.02
CA ARG A 256 -15.10 9.68 16.21
C ARG A 256 -14.68 8.22 16.13
N GLU A 257 -14.88 7.55 14.99
CA GLU A 257 -14.46 6.16 14.78
C GLU A 257 -12.94 5.99 14.90
N ILE A 258 -12.16 6.89 14.31
CA ILE A 258 -10.70 6.92 14.46
C ILE A 258 -10.31 7.13 15.91
N ALA A 259 -10.88 8.13 16.59
CA ALA A 259 -10.57 8.42 17.98
C ALA A 259 -10.91 7.24 18.91
N GLN A 260 -12.06 6.61 18.73
CA GLN A 260 -12.52 5.49 19.55
C GLN A 260 -11.80 4.16 19.26
N SER A 261 -11.04 4.08 18.18
CA SER A 261 -10.28 2.87 17.81
C SER A 261 -9.20 2.47 18.82
N GLY A 262 -8.74 3.39 19.68
CA GLY A 262 -7.67 3.13 20.67
C GLY A 262 -6.29 2.84 20.04
N LYS A 263 -6.11 3.17 18.75
CA LYS A 263 -4.88 2.94 18.01
C LYS A 263 -3.78 3.92 18.43
N LEU A 264 -2.55 3.64 18.03
CA LEU A 264 -1.37 4.40 18.45
C LEU A 264 -1.44 5.84 17.96
N ALA A 265 -1.10 6.77 18.86
CA ALA A 265 -1.08 8.21 18.59
C ALA A 265 0.31 8.78 18.91
N ASP A 266 0.72 9.81 18.17
CA ASP A 266 1.92 10.58 18.47
C ASP A 266 1.68 12.08 18.29
N PHE A 267 1.69 12.81 19.40
CA PHE A 267 1.53 14.26 19.37
C PHE A 267 2.66 14.99 18.64
N LYS A 268 3.91 14.50 18.77
CA LYS A 268 5.10 15.22 18.29
C LYS A 268 5.39 15.04 16.80
N GLY A 269 4.79 14.04 16.14
CA GLY A 269 5.08 13.71 14.74
C GLY A 269 6.54 13.30 14.52
N ALA A 270 7.04 12.37 15.34
CA ALA A 270 8.38 11.84 15.10
C ALA A 270 8.38 10.98 13.83
N TYR A 271 9.22 11.32 12.85
CA TYR A 271 9.28 10.65 11.53
C TYR A 271 9.20 9.12 11.57
N ILE A 272 9.92 8.47 12.50
CA ILE A 272 9.90 7.00 12.64
C ILE A 272 8.52 6.48 13.07
N LYS A 273 7.83 7.21 13.95
CA LYS A 273 6.47 6.86 14.38
C LYS A 273 5.45 7.10 13.29
N ASP A 274 5.62 8.17 12.50
CA ASP A 274 4.78 8.44 11.33
C ASP A 274 4.92 7.31 10.31
N LEU A 275 6.16 6.88 10.00
CA LEU A 275 6.43 5.69 9.17
C LEU A 275 5.81 4.41 9.75
N ALA A 276 5.77 4.30 11.07
CA ALA A 276 5.15 3.18 11.78
C ALA A 276 3.62 3.30 11.91
N GLY A 277 2.99 4.31 11.30
CA GLY A 277 1.53 4.49 11.22
C GLY A 277 0.88 5.10 12.46
N TYR A 278 1.64 5.77 13.33
CA TYR A 278 1.07 6.49 14.46
C TYR A 278 0.25 7.69 13.96
N ILE A 279 -0.94 7.88 14.53
CA ILE A 279 -1.79 9.01 14.16
C ILE A 279 -1.30 10.28 14.88
N THR A 280 -0.88 11.26 14.10
CA THR A 280 -0.52 12.61 14.56
C THR A 280 -1.73 13.53 14.56
N PRO A 281 -1.65 14.74 15.15
CA PRO A 281 -2.72 15.74 15.03
C PRO A 281 -3.15 16.00 13.57
N TYR A 282 -2.20 16.19 12.65
CA TYR A 282 -2.53 16.34 11.22
C TYR A 282 -3.04 15.04 10.61
N GLY A 283 -2.43 13.90 10.95
CA GLY A 283 -2.86 12.58 10.47
C GLY A 283 -4.31 12.26 10.86
N LEU A 284 -4.78 12.71 12.03
CA LEU A 284 -6.17 12.58 12.43
C LEU A 284 -7.11 13.36 11.51
N LEU A 285 -6.77 14.62 11.20
CA LEU A 285 -7.55 15.43 10.26
C LEU A 285 -7.59 14.77 8.87
N SER A 286 -6.41 14.52 8.30
CA SER A 286 -6.25 13.93 6.97
C SER A 286 -7.00 12.61 6.83
N THR A 287 -6.84 11.68 7.77
CA THR A 287 -7.53 10.37 7.73
C THR A 287 -9.04 10.52 7.87
N SER A 288 -9.52 11.44 8.71
CA SER A 288 -10.98 11.63 8.91
C SER A 288 -11.64 12.18 7.66
N TYR A 289 -11.00 13.15 7.02
CA TYR A 289 -11.42 13.75 5.76
C TYR A 289 -11.41 12.71 4.63
N TYR A 290 -10.33 11.94 4.53
CA TYR A 290 -10.22 10.84 3.57
C TYR A 290 -11.34 9.81 3.70
N LEU A 291 -11.61 9.32 4.92
CA LEU A 291 -12.69 8.36 5.16
C LEU A 291 -14.09 8.92 4.90
N ALA A 292 -14.25 10.24 5.01
CA ALA A 292 -15.49 10.91 4.68
C ALA A 292 -15.68 11.12 3.16
N GLY A 293 -14.66 10.83 2.35
CA GLY A 293 -14.65 11.01 0.90
C GLY A 293 -14.06 12.34 0.42
N TYR A 294 -13.23 13.02 1.24
CA TYR A 294 -12.78 14.38 0.99
C TYR A 294 -11.26 14.56 1.23
N THR A 295 -10.40 14.18 0.30
CA THR A 295 -8.94 14.23 0.54
C THR A 295 -8.40 15.67 0.64
N LEU A 296 -7.62 15.97 1.70
CA LEU A 296 -7.07 17.31 1.97
C LEU A 296 -5.85 17.66 1.10
N GLU A 297 -4.92 16.71 0.98
CA GLU A 297 -3.59 16.91 0.40
C GLU A 297 -3.61 17.45 -1.04
N PRO A 298 -4.47 16.96 -1.94
CA PRO A 298 -4.57 17.48 -3.30
C PRO A 298 -5.00 18.95 -3.36
N VAL A 299 -5.96 19.35 -2.50
CA VAL A 299 -6.41 20.74 -2.40
C VAL A 299 -5.29 21.64 -1.89
N ILE A 300 -4.60 21.20 -0.81
CA ILE A 300 -3.43 21.91 -0.26
C ILE A 300 -2.33 22.07 -1.31
N LYS A 301 -2.03 21.01 -2.07
CA LYS A 301 -1.02 21.03 -3.13
C LYS A 301 -1.42 21.96 -4.28
N ARG A 302 -2.69 21.94 -4.70
CA ARG A 302 -3.23 22.78 -5.78
C ARG A 302 -3.19 24.27 -5.42
N GLU A 303 -3.32 24.64 -4.15
CA GLU A 303 -3.24 26.05 -3.75
C GLU A 303 -1.81 26.53 -3.48
N ASN A 304 -0.88 25.62 -3.21
CA ASN A 304 0.52 25.94 -2.93
C ASN A 304 1.44 25.51 -4.09
N LYS A 305 0.99 25.65 -5.36
CA LYS A 305 1.66 25.16 -6.58
C LYS A 305 3.15 25.54 -6.75
N GLU A 306 3.63 26.52 -5.99
CA GLU A 306 5.01 27.03 -6.05
C GLU A 306 5.99 26.25 -5.15
N ASP A 307 5.54 25.39 -4.24
CA ASP A 307 6.41 24.65 -3.33
C ASP A 307 6.56 23.17 -3.73
N SER A 308 7.63 22.84 -4.44
CA SER A 308 7.98 21.46 -4.78
C SER A 308 8.33 20.59 -3.56
N ASN A 309 8.60 21.21 -2.40
CA ASN A 309 8.96 20.56 -1.14
C ASN A 309 7.86 20.66 -0.08
N LEU A 310 6.62 20.94 -0.51
CA LEU A 310 5.48 21.13 0.38
C LEU A 310 5.34 19.97 1.36
N ARG A 311 5.37 20.28 2.65
CA ARG A 311 5.07 19.34 3.72
C ARG A 311 3.62 19.53 4.15
N PHE A 312 2.87 18.44 4.15
CA PHE A 312 1.52 18.41 4.69
C PHE A 312 1.59 18.33 6.21
N ASP A 313 1.25 19.45 6.86
CA ASP A 313 1.20 19.57 8.32
C ASP A 313 0.09 20.53 8.75
N LEU A 314 -0.11 20.66 10.07
CA LEU A 314 -1.11 21.54 10.65
C LEU A 314 -0.95 23.00 10.23
N LYS A 315 0.28 23.47 10.09
CA LYS A 315 0.57 24.86 9.75
C LYS A 315 0.16 25.14 8.32
N THR A 316 0.51 24.25 7.40
CA THR A 316 0.14 24.35 5.98
C THR A 316 -1.38 24.35 5.83
N PHE A 317 -2.08 23.43 6.50
CA PHE A 317 -3.54 23.34 6.44
C PHE A 317 -4.24 24.57 7.04
N TYR A 318 -3.82 25.00 8.24
CA TYR A 318 -4.34 26.23 8.85
C TYR A 318 -4.10 27.46 7.98
N THR A 319 -2.90 27.59 7.40
CA THR A 319 -2.56 28.72 6.52
C THR A 319 -3.46 28.76 5.29
N LEU A 320 -3.80 27.61 4.72
CA LEU A 320 -4.76 27.51 3.61
C LEU A 320 -6.13 28.03 4.05
N LEU A 321 -6.66 27.56 5.18
CA LEU A 321 -7.97 28.01 5.67
C LEU A 321 -7.97 29.51 6.01
N SER A 322 -6.89 30.03 6.60
CA SER A 322 -6.77 31.47 6.87
C SER A 322 -6.73 32.31 5.59
N LYS A 323 -6.04 31.85 4.54
CA LYS A 323 -6.03 32.54 3.23
C LYS A 323 -7.42 32.60 2.58
N ARG A 324 -8.28 31.63 2.90
CA ARG A 324 -9.67 31.55 2.42
C ARG A 324 -10.65 32.34 3.29
N ASP A 325 -10.18 33.06 4.32
CA ASP A 325 -11.01 33.68 5.36
C ASP A 325 -11.96 32.67 6.05
N SER A 326 -11.57 31.39 6.07
CA SER A 326 -12.33 30.27 6.63
C SER A 326 -11.89 29.90 8.04
N VAL A 327 -11.36 30.84 8.84
CA VAL A 327 -10.98 30.58 10.24
C VAL A 327 -11.66 31.58 11.16
N LEU A 328 -12.37 31.07 12.16
CA LEU A 328 -13.07 31.88 13.15
C LEU A 328 -12.62 31.56 14.57
N LYS A 329 -12.63 32.57 15.45
CA LYS A 329 -12.50 32.33 16.89
C LYS A 329 -13.68 31.51 17.38
N PHE A 330 -13.37 30.41 18.06
CA PHE A 330 -14.36 29.47 18.55
C PHE A 330 -14.77 29.81 19.99
N THR A 331 -16.08 29.77 20.27
CA THR A 331 -16.62 29.92 21.63
C THR A 331 -17.55 28.77 21.95
N ARG A 332 -17.51 28.27 23.20
CA ARG A 332 -18.21 27.06 23.64
C ARG A 332 -19.74 27.17 23.72
N GLN A 333 -20.32 28.32 23.40
CA GLN A 333 -21.75 28.59 23.65
C GLN A 333 -22.69 27.80 22.73
N ASN A 334 -22.24 27.44 21.51
CA ASN A 334 -22.97 26.55 20.61
C ASN A 334 -22.00 25.87 19.63
N THR A 335 -21.90 24.55 19.71
CA THR A 335 -20.93 23.75 18.96
C THR A 335 -21.57 22.94 17.83
N ASP A 336 -22.90 22.80 17.82
CA ASP A 336 -23.68 22.13 16.77
C ASP A 336 -23.36 22.64 15.35
N PRO A 337 -23.22 23.96 15.07
CA PRO A 337 -22.89 24.45 13.73
C PRO A 337 -21.48 24.06 13.25
N TYR A 338 -20.63 23.61 14.17
CA TYR A 338 -19.22 23.33 13.92
C TYR A 338 -18.92 21.82 13.95
N VAL A 339 -19.92 20.96 14.07
CA VAL A 339 -19.71 19.50 14.01
C VAL A 339 -19.07 19.13 12.67
N GLY A 340 -17.97 18.37 12.74
CA GLY A 340 -17.16 17.96 11.59
C GLY A 340 -16.09 18.96 11.17
N LYS A 341 -16.07 20.15 11.78
CA LYS A 341 -15.10 21.18 11.45
C LYS A 341 -13.78 21.01 12.22
N PRO A 342 -12.64 21.34 11.61
CA PRO A 342 -11.35 21.28 12.29
C PRO A 342 -11.28 22.36 13.38
N LEU A 343 -10.86 21.96 14.57
CA LEU A 343 -10.60 22.82 15.71
C LEU A 343 -9.09 22.91 15.95
N PHE A 344 -8.54 24.11 15.85
CA PHE A 344 -7.13 24.41 16.08
C PHE A 344 -6.92 24.90 17.50
N VAL A 345 -5.89 24.37 18.15
CA VAL A 345 -5.43 24.80 19.48
C VAL A 345 -4.21 25.67 19.29
N ILE A 346 -4.32 26.95 19.66
CA ILE A 346 -3.31 27.97 19.40
C ILE A 346 -2.81 28.54 20.72
N ASN A 347 -1.50 28.73 20.84
CA ASN A 347 -0.88 29.48 21.94
C ASN A 347 0.20 30.40 21.35
N ASP A 348 0.15 31.69 21.68
CA ASP A 348 1.06 32.73 21.18
C ASP A 348 1.26 32.70 19.65
N GLY A 349 0.15 32.51 18.91
CA GLY A 349 0.16 32.42 17.44
C GLY A 349 0.78 31.15 16.87
N LYS A 350 1.14 30.17 17.70
CA LYS A 350 1.61 28.84 17.26
C LYS A 350 0.49 27.81 17.39
N ILE A 351 0.29 27.04 16.32
CA ILE A 351 -0.63 25.90 16.32
C ILE A 351 0.02 24.76 17.08
N LEU A 352 -0.54 24.41 18.23
CA LEU A 352 -0.05 23.33 19.08
C LEU A 352 -0.63 21.97 18.68
N SER A 353 -1.92 21.95 18.33
CA SER A 353 -2.64 20.74 17.93
C SER A 353 -3.83 21.12 17.07
N ALA A 354 -4.46 20.11 16.47
CA ALA A 354 -5.77 20.24 15.88
C ALA A 354 -6.56 18.94 16.02
N GLY A 355 -7.87 19.06 15.99
CA GLY A 355 -8.81 17.95 16.05
C GLY A 355 -10.09 18.24 15.28
N ILE A 356 -11.08 17.38 15.39
CA ILE A 356 -12.41 17.55 14.78
C ILE A 356 -13.45 17.57 15.89
N ILE A 357 -14.37 18.53 15.83
CA ILE A 357 -15.52 18.60 16.74
C ILE A 357 -16.49 17.48 16.34
N VAL A 358 -16.73 16.52 17.25
CA VAL A 358 -17.59 15.36 16.96
C VAL A 358 -18.98 15.44 17.61
N SER A 359 -19.12 16.20 18.70
CA SER A 359 -20.40 16.59 19.30
C SER A 359 -20.24 17.77 20.26
N ASN A 360 -21.27 18.05 21.07
CA ASN A 360 -21.37 19.30 21.82
C ASN A 360 -20.22 19.58 22.80
N ASP A 361 -19.61 18.55 23.37
CA ASP A 361 -18.45 18.62 24.27
C ASP A 361 -17.41 17.54 23.95
N GLU A 362 -17.41 17.03 22.72
CA GLU A 362 -16.51 15.97 22.32
C GLU A 362 -15.68 16.39 21.11
N ILE A 363 -14.37 16.18 21.23
CA ILE A 363 -13.39 16.51 20.22
C ILE A 363 -12.51 15.28 20.00
N ALA A 364 -12.42 14.84 18.75
CA ALA A 364 -11.39 13.91 18.32
C ALA A 364 -10.09 14.71 18.14
N ILE A 365 -9.14 14.61 19.07
CA ILE A 365 -7.88 15.35 19.07
C ILE A 365 -6.78 14.50 19.70
N VAL A 366 -5.52 14.72 19.30
CA VAL A 366 -4.36 14.10 19.94
C VAL A 366 -3.74 15.10 20.92
N LEU A 367 -3.68 14.74 22.20
CA LEU A 367 -3.06 15.54 23.27
C LEU A 367 -1.60 15.12 23.53
N PRO A 368 -0.77 15.98 24.15
CA PRO A 368 0.65 15.69 24.39
C PRO A 368 0.94 14.42 25.21
N ALA A 369 0.00 14.05 26.09
CA ALA A 369 0.13 12.88 26.95
C ALA A 369 -0.38 11.58 26.30
N ASP A 370 -1.02 11.67 25.13
CA ASP A 370 -1.66 10.52 24.53
C ASP A 370 -0.66 9.59 23.87
N LYS A 371 -0.78 8.30 24.20
CA LYS A 371 -0.12 7.20 23.50
C LYS A 371 -1.09 6.43 22.61
N ARG A 372 -2.39 6.62 22.84
CA ARG A 372 -3.50 5.99 22.13
C ARG A 372 -4.58 7.01 21.88
N LEU A 373 -5.25 6.86 20.74
CA LEU A 373 -6.38 7.66 20.33
C LEU A 373 -7.55 7.48 21.30
N LYS A 374 -8.26 8.59 21.53
CA LYS A 374 -9.51 8.67 22.28
C LYS A 374 -10.18 10.01 21.96
N VAL A 375 -11.45 10.10 22.33
CA VAL A 375 -12.20 11.35 22.30
C VAL A 375 -11.91 12.12 23.59
N HIS A 376 -11.88 13.44 23.48
CA HIS A 376 -11.63 14.36 24.59
C HIS A 376 -12.74 15.36 24.78
N THR A 377 -12.84 15.90 26.00
CA THR A 377 -13.69 17.06 26.28
C THR A 377 -12.92 18.37 26.16
N PHE A 378 -13.63 19.48 26.02
CA PHE A 378 -12.99 20.80 25.96
C PHE A 378 -12.17 21.12 27.22
N ASN A 379 -12.64 20.69 28.39
CA ASN A 379 -11.94 20.86 29.67
C ASN A 379 -10.60 20.09 29.71
N GLU A 380 -10.55 18.90 29.11
CA GLU A 380 -9.31 18.14 29.02
C GLU A 380 -8.28 18.80 28.10
N ILE A 381 -8.72 19.42 27.01
CA ILE A 381 -7.85 20.18 26.09
C ILE A 381 -7.23 21.37 26.83
N GLU A 382 -8.03 22.19 27.51
CA GLU A 382 -7.52 23.33 28.30
C GLU A 382 -6.55 22.87 29.38
N LYS A 383 -6.86 21.78 30.09
CA LYS A 383 -5.95 21.24 31.10
C LYS A 383 -4.63 20.76 30.49
N ALA A 384 -4.65 20.22 29.28
CA ALA A 384 -3.46 19.68 28.62
C ALA A 384 -2.53 20.77 28.08
N PHE A 385 -3.07 21.90 27.63
CA PHE A 385 -2.30 22.96 26.97
C PHE A 385 -2.16 24.27 27.77
N GLY A 386 -2.96 24.45 28.83
CA GLY A 386 -2.96 25.67 29.64
C GLY A 386 -3.71 26.81 28.95
N GLU A 387 -3.12 28.01 28.95
CA GLU A 387 -3.69 29.18 28.28
C GLU A 387 -3.64 28.99 26.75
N ILE A 388 -4.82 28.93 26.13
CA ILE A 388 -4.98 28.66 24.71
C ILE A 388 -6.08 29.52 24.09
N THR A 389 -5.96 29.75 22.79
CA THR A 389 -7.04 30.22 21.92
C THR A 389 -7.53 29.05 21.07
N LEU A 390 -8.84 28.91 20.94
CA LEU A 390 -9.47 27.92 20.08
C LEU A 390 -9.99 28.62 18.83
N GLU A 391 -9.66 28.06 17.67
CA GLU A 391 -10.14 28.56 16.38
C GLU A 391 -10.70 27.41 15.54
N VAL A 392 -11.76 27.65 14.79
CA VAL A 392 -12.45 26.65 13.97
C VAL A 392 -12.29 26.99 12.49
N GLY A 393 -11.99 25.97 11.69
CA GLY A 393 -12.00 26.08 10.23
C GLY A 393 -13.40 25.87 9.66
N LEU A 394 -13.88 26.77 8.80
CA LEU A 394 -15.20 26.70 8.18
C LEU A 394 -15.22 25.90 6.89
#